data_AF-A0A7X0GC33-F1
#
_entry.id   AF-A0A7X0GC33-F1
#
_cell.length_a   1.000
_cell.length_b   1.000
_cell.length_c   1.000
_cell.angle_alpha   90.00
_cell.angle_beta   90.00
_cell.angle_gamma   90.00
#
_symmetry.space_group_name_H-M   'P 1'
#
loop_
_entity.id
_entity.type
_entity.pdbx_description
1 polymer ?
#
loop_
_entity_poly.entity_id
_entity_poly.type
_entity_poly.pdbx_seq_one_letter_code
_entity_poly.pdbx_strand_id
1 'polypeptide(L)'
;MPLETGATARANHTAQPSAFAAPRARRVDEFVRVIPGVDLSQGSITFVVDGRLERHWHHEPRLITQALSQAVQPARWFPATRKLTLTVAATGHRAGVERHFILSAF
;
A
#
# COMPACT_ATOMS: atom_id res chain seq x y z
N MET A 1 -51.70 34.27 13.16
CA MET A 1 -51.40 34.65 11.75
C MET A 1 -50.91 36.08 11.76
N PRO A 2 -49.80 36.46 11.10
CA PRO A 2 -49.12 35.84 9.93
C PRO A 2 -47.77 35.16 10.29
N LEU A 3 -47.31 34.05 9.69
CA LEU A 3 -46.57 33.85 8.40
C LEU A 3 -45.34 34.78 8.31
N GLU A 4 -44.09 34.31 8.20
CA GLU A 4 -43.53 33.70 6.98
C GLU A 4 -42.30 32.77 7.16
N THR A 5 -42.31 31.75 6.31
CA THR A 5 -41.27 30.89 5.72
C THR A 5 -39.79 31.29 5.88
N GLY A 6 -39.01 30.47 6.59
CA GLY A 6 -37.55 30.48 6.56
C GLY A 6 -37.00 29.29 5.76
N ALA A 7 -36.42 29.57 4.60
CA ALA A 7 -35.96 28.61 3.61
C ALA A 7 -34.85 27.67 4.13
N THR A 8 -35.00 26.37 3.85
CA THR A 8 -33.94 25.36 4.00
C THR A 8 -32.85 25.61 2.96
N ALA A 9 -31.69 26.10 3.41
CA ALA A 9 -30.51 26.22 2.57
C ALA A 9 -30.04 24.82 2.13
N ARG A 10 -30.26 24.47 0.87
CA ARG A 10 -29.61 23.33 0.22
C ARG A 10 -28.13 23.67 0.05
N ALA A 11 -27.28 23.00 0.82
CA ALA A 11 -25.85 23.02 0.59
C ALA A 11 -25.57 22.38 -0.78
N ASN A 12 -25.24 23.22 -1.76
CA ASN A 12 -24.70 22.76 -3.04
C ASN A 12 -23.34 22.12 -2.78
N HIS A 13 -23.30 20.79 -2.75
CA HIS A 13 -22.06 20.04 -2.77
C HIS A 13 -21.48 20.15 -4.19
N THR A 14 -20.80 21.26 -4.48
CA THR A 14 -19.96 21.35 -5.67
C THR A 14 -18.80 20.39 -5.44
N ALA A 15 -18.88 19.21 -6.06
CA ALA A 15 -17.78 18.26 -6.12
C ALA A 15 -16.63 18.94 -6.86
N GLN A 16 -15.68 19.49 -6.11
CA GLN A 16 -14.47 20.05 -6.66
C GLN A 16 -13.67 18.88 -7.25
N PRO A 17 -13.38 18.87 -8.56
CA PRO A 17 -12.57 17.81 -9.14
C PRO A 17 -11.18 17.88 -8.50
N SER A 18 -10.80 16.82 -7.79
CA SER A 18 -9.45 16.66 -7.25
C SER A 18 -8.47 16.68 -8.41
N ALA A 19 -7.83 17.83 -8.62
CA ALA A 19 -6.70 17.94 -9.51
C ALA A 19 -5.68 16.86 -9.09
N PHE A 20 -5.31 15.98 -10.02
CA PHE A 20 -4.26 15.00 -9.79
C PHE A 20 -2.99 15.75 -9.43
N ALA A 21 -2.69 15.82 -8.13
CA ALA A 21 -1.51 16.49 -7.64
C ALA A 21 -0.28 15.83 -8.26
N ALA A 22 0.67 16.66 -8.71
CA ALA A 22 1.95 16.17 -9.20
C ALA A 22 2.60 15.25 -8.14
N PRO A 23 3.31 14.17 -8.54
CA PRO A 23 3.87 13.23 -7.58
C PRO A 23 4.83 13.96 -6.65
N ARG A 24 4.46 14.06 -5.36
CA ARG A 24 5.39 14.53 -4.33
C ARG A 24 6.47 13.48 -4.14
N ALA A 25 7.72 13.90 -4.01
CA ALA A 25 8.79 13.02 -3.56
C ALA A 25 8.42 12.42 -2.19
N ARG A 26 8.26 11.09 -2.14
CA ARG A 26 7.88 10.37 -0.92
C ARG A 26 9.05 10.33 0.05
N ARG A 27 8.75 10.42 1.35
CA ARG A 27 9.78 10.31 2.39
C ARG A 27 10.29 8.87 2.51
N VAL A 28 11.50 8.70 3.03
CA VAL A 28 12.15 7.39 3.19
C VAL A 28 11.37 6.46 4.14
N ASP A 29 10.72 7.04 5.16
CA ASP A 29 9.90 6.35 6.14
C ASP A 29 8.43 6.16 5.72
N GLU A 30 8.03 6.79 4.61
CA GLU A 30 6.66 6.71 4.11
C GLU A 30 6.39 5.35 3.47
N PHE A 31 5.34 4.68 3.93
CA PHE A 31 4.92 3.40 3.38
C PHE A 31 3.44 3.38 3.01
N VAL A 32 3.12 2.48 2.07
CA VAL A 32 1.75 2.13 1.69
C VAL A 32 1.53 0.65 2.00
N ARG A 33 0.31 0.31 2.44
CA ARG A 33 -0.08 -1.08 2.64
C ARG A 33 -0.47 -1.69 1.30
N VAL A 34 0.08 -2.85 1.00
CA VAL A 34 -0.12 -3.52 -0.30
C VAL A 34 -0.50 -4.99 -0.12
N ILE A 35 -1.05 -5.58 -1.17
CA ILE A 35 -1.28 -7.03 -1.29
C ILE A 35 -0.38 -7.54 -2.42
N PRO A 36 0.79 -8.12 -2.11
CA PRO A 36 1.71 -8.60 -3.13
C PRO A 36 1.23 -9.89 -3.79
N GLY A 37 1.12 -9.88 -5.11
CA GLY A 37 1.16 -11.07 -5.95
C GLY A 37 2.61 -11.48 -6.21
N VAL A 38 2.88 -12.78 -6.23
CA VAL A 38 4.23 -13.32 -6.50
C VAL A 38 4.13 -14.31 -7.65
N ASP A 39 4.83 -14.03 -8.74
CA ASP A 39 5.06 -14.97 -9.83
C ASP A 39 6.42 -15.64 -9.62
N LEU A 40 6.40 -16.91 -9.20
CA LEU A 40 7.60 -17.70 -8.95
C LEU A 40 8.37 -18.07 -10.22
N SER A 41 7.71 -18.09 -11.39
CA SER A 41 8.34 -18.46 -12.66
C SER A 41 9.20 -17.33 -13.21
N GLN A 42 8.76 -16.08 -13.02
CA GLN A 42 9.44 -14.87 -13.50
C GLN A 42 10.17 -14.11 -12.40
N GLY A 43 10.01 -14.49 -11.13
CA GLY A 43 10.53 -13.76 -9.97
C GLY A 43 9.87 -12.40 -9.76
N SER A 44 8.69 -12.18 -10.35
CA SER A 44 8.02 -10.89 -10.34
C SER A 44 7.13 -10.73 -9.12
N ILE A 45 7.19 -9.55 -8.50
CA ILE A 45 6.36 -9.14 -7.37
C ILE A 45 5.48 -8.00 -7.84
N THR A 46 4.16 -8.17 -7.76
CA THR A 46 3.18 -7.22 -8.29
C THR A 46 2.24 -6.74 -7.20
N PHE A 47 1.87 -5.46 -7.21
CA PHE A 47 0.87 -4.91 -6.30
C PHE A 47 0.38 -3.55 -6.80
N VAL A 48 -0.77 -3.10 -6.32
CA VAL A 48 -1.34 -1.81 -6.71
C VAL A 48 -0.95 -0.72 -5.71
N VAL A 49 -0.45 0.41 -6.22
CA VAL A 49 -0.14 1.63 -5.46
C VAL A 49 -0.78 2.82 -6.18
N ASP A 50 -1.56 3.64 -5.47
CA ASP A 50 -2.27 4.81 -6.03
C ASP A 50 -3.04 4.50 -7.32
N GLY A 51 -3.68 3.32 -7.40
CA GLY A 51 -4.43 2.87 -8.57
C GLY A 51 -3.60 2.38 -9.75
N ARG A 52 -2.27 2.29 -9.61
CA ARG A 52 -1.35 1.76 -10.64
C ARG A 52 -0.79 0.41 -10.23
N LEU A 53 -0.79 -0.54 -11.16
CA LEU A 53 -0.09 -1.81 -10.97
C LEU A 53 1.42 -1.56 -11.05
N GLU A 54 2.09 -1.74 -9.92
CA GLU A 54 3.54 -1.80 -9.86
C GLU A 54 4.01 -3.23 -10.05
N ARG A 55 5.14 -3.38 -10.75
CA ARG A 55 5.82 -4.65 -10.99
C ARG A 55 7.29 -4.47 -10.66
N HIS A 56 7.79 -5.37 -9.82
CA HIS A 56 9.17 -5.40 -9.35
C HIS A 56 9.73 -6.82 -9.46
N TRP A 57 11.03 -6.98 -9.29
CA TRP A 57 11.71 -8.27 -9.31
C TRP A 57 12.44 -8.57 -8.00
N HIS A 58 12.51 -9.86 -7.63
CA HIS A 58 13.38 -10.34 -6.56
C HIS A 58 14.05 -11.66 -6.97
N HIS A 59 15.35 -11.79 -6.73
CA HIS A 59 16.13 -13.00 -7.07
C HIS A 59 15.66 -14.26 -6.32
N GLU A 60 15.09 -14.09 -5.13
CA GLU A 60 14.55 -15.17 -4.30
C GLU A 60 13.05 -14.94 -4.01
N PRO A 61 12.16 -15.10 -5.00
CA PRO A 61 10.73 -14.83 -4.82
C PRO A 61 10.08 -15.83 -3.84
N ARG A 62 10.66 -17.02 -3.68
CA ARG A 62 10.18 -18.06 -2.75
C ARG A 62 10.26 -17.63 -1.29
N LEU A 63 11.27 -16.85 -0.91
CA LEU A 63 11.38 -16.32 0.46
C LEU A 63 10.26 -15.32 0.76
N ILE A 64 9.85 -14.54 -0.24
CA ILE A 64 8.72 -13.62 -0.12
C ILE A 64 7.42 -14.41 0.04
N THR A 65 7.19 -15.44 -0.77
CA THR A 65 6.01 -16.32 -0.62
C THR A 65 5.95 -16.99 0.75
N GLN A 66 7.07 -17.50 1.26
CA GLN A 66 7.15 -18.09 2.59
C GLN A 66 6.87 -17.07 3.71
N ALA A 67 7.39 -15.85 3.58
CA ALA A 67 7.10 -14.80 4.54
C ALA A 67 5.63 -14.34 4.47
N LEU A 68 5.03 -14.28 3.27
CA LEU A 68 3.61 -13.95 3.09
C LEU A 68 2.69 -15.00 3.73
N SER A 69 3.02 -16.29 3.63
CA SER A 69 2.20 -17.35 4.25
C SER A 69 2.20 -17.31 5.79
N GLN A 70 3.17 -16.60 6.37
CA GLN A 70 3.31 -16.41 7.82
C GLN A 70 2.97 -14.98 8.24
N ALA A 71 2.49 -14.13 7.34
CA ALA A 71 2.27 -12.71 7.61
C ALA A 71 1.13 -12.52 8.63
N VAL A 72 1.41 -11.72 9.67
CA VAL A 72 0.45 -11.38 10.74
C VAL A 72 -0.02 -9.93 10.67
N GLN A 73 0.47 -9.16 9.70
CA GLN A 73 0.08 -7.79 9.41
C GLN A 73 0.10 -7.52 7.90
N PRO A 74 -0.61 -6.49 7.40
CA PRO A 74 -0.50 -6.07 6.01
C PRO A 74 0.94 -5.76 5.60
N ALA A 75 1.32 -6.18 4.40
CA ALA A 75 2.63 -5.89 3.83
C ALA A 75 2.81 -4.36 3.67
N ARG A 76 4.01 -3.87 4.00
CA ARG A 76 4.36 -2.44 3.89
C ARG A 76 5.35 -2.24 2.76
N TRP A 77 4.95 -1.45 1.77
CA TRP A 77 5.80 -1.01 0.67
C TRP A 77 6.35 0.38 0.94
N PHE A 78 7.68 0.53 0.90
CA PHE A 78 8.39 1.80 1.02
C PHE A 78 8.97 2.17 -0.36
N PRO A 79 8.25 2.98 -1.16
CA PRO A 79 8.62 3.21 -2.56
C PRO A 79 9.96 3.94 -2.72
N ALA A 80 10.26 4.86 -1.80
CA ALA A 80 11.50 5.64 -1.83
C ALA A 80 12.75 4.75 -1.72
N THR A 81 12.65 3.59 -1.07
CA THR A 81 13.76 2.65 -0.87
C THR A 81 13.57 1.32 -1.60
N ARG A 82 12.47 1.18 -2.36
CA ARG A 82 12.03 -0.08 -2.97
C ARG A 82 12.02 -1.26 -1.99
N LYS A 83 11.64 -1.01 -0.74
CA LYS A 83 11.65 -2.01 0.32
C LYS A 83 10.24 -2.52 0.59
N LEU A 84 10.06 -3.84 0.51
CA LEU A 84 8.88 -4.54 0.98
C LEU A 84 9.17 -5.11 2.38
N THR A 85 8.39 -4.71 3.38
CA THR A 85 8.47 -5.25 4.74
C THR A 85 7.25 -6.12 5.03
N LEU A 86 7.50 -7.34 5.47
CA LEU A 86 6.50 -8.29 5.94
C LEU A 86 6.70 -8.54 7.44
N THR A 87 5.64 -8.44 8.22
CA THR A 87 5.67 -8.83 9.64
C THR A 87 5.16 -10.26 9.75
N VAL A 88 6.01 -11.20 10.14
CA VAL A 88 5.71 -12.65 10.17
C VAL A 88 5.53 -13.17 11.59
N ALA A 89 4.74 -14.21 11.76
CA ALA A 89 4.60 -14.91 13.03
C ALA A 89 5.96 -15.49 13.48
N ALA A 90 6.27 -15.36 14.77
CA ALA A 90 7.44 -15.97 15.36
C ALA A 90 7.16 -16.37 16.82
N THR A 91 7.69 -17.51 17.24
CA THR A 91 7.58 -17.99 18.62
C THR A 91 8.12 -16.95 19.59
N GLY A 92 7.38 -16.68 20.67
CA GLY A 92 7.75 -15.67 21.68
C GLY A 92 7.51 -14.21 21.25
N HIS A 93 7.03 -13.95 20.03
CA HIS A 93 6.84 -12.59 19.52
C HIS A 93 5.38 -12.36 19.14
N ARG A 94 4.55 -11.91 20.10
CA ARG A 94 3.11 -11.66 19.87
C ARG A 94 2.86 -10.64 18.75
N ALA A 95 3.76 -9.69 18.56
CA ALA A 95 3.68 -8.68 17.50
C ALA A 95 4.23 -9.16 16.14
N GLY A 96 4.85 -10.34 16.10
CA GLY A 96 5.62 -10.85 14.96
C GLY A 96 7.02 -10.25 14.85
N VAL A 97 7.74 -10.65 13.80
CA VAL A 97 9.10 -10.20 13.46
C VAL A 97 9.11 -9.66 12.04
N GLU A 98 9.84 -8.57 11.80
CA GLU A 98 9.94 -7.98 10.47
C GLU A 98 10.93 -8.75 9.57
N ARG A 99 10.55 -8.91 8.31
CA ARG A 99 11.37 -9.39 7.20
C ARG A 99 11.37 -8.33 6.11
N HIS A 100 12.55 -8.01 5.60
CA HIS A 100 12.74 -6.96 4.61
C HIS A 100 13.24 -7.54 3.30
N PHE A 101 12.66 -7.08 2.20
CA PHE A 101 13.04 -7.47 0.85
C PHE A 101 13.26 -6.20 0.03
N ILE A 102 14.44 -6.05 -0.56
CA ILE A 102 14.72 -4.95 -1.49
C ILE A 102 14.35 -5.44 -2.88
N LEU A 103 13.37 -4.79 -3.49
CA LEU A 103 12.89 -5.15 -4.80
C LEU A 103 13.63 -4.34 -5.87
N SER A 104 14.00 -5.02 -6.95
CA SER A 104 14.58 -4.39 -8.13
C SER A 104 13.49 -3.92 -9.07
N ALA A 105 13.80 -2.95 -9.93
CA ALA A 105 12.94 -2.67 -11.07
C ALA A 105 12.83 -3.95 -11.91
N PHE A 106 11.64 -4.20 -12.46
CA PHE A 106 11.39 -5.32 -13.37
C PHE A 106 11.92 -5.00 -14.77
#